data_AF-A0AAD0T7K8-F1
#
_entry.id   AF-A0AAD0T7K8-F1
#
_cell.length_a   1.000
_cell.length_b   1.000
_cell.length_c   1.000
_cell.angle_alpha   90.00
_cell.angle_beta   90.00
_cell.angle_gamma   90.00
#
_symmetry.space_group_name_H-M   'P 1'
#
loop_
_entity.id
_entity.type
_entity.pdbx_description
1 polymer ?
#
loop_
_entity_poly.entity_id
_entity_poly.type
_entity_poly.pdbx_seq_one_letter_code
_entity_poly.pdbx_strand_id
1 'polypeptide(L)'
;MKEYIIDSYSEKFIVTLNEESSAQFNILCDTRSIAHHLALSLNLGTMQTPLENPDLFTFIGMVRGLKTYSLSLVSPNLRVDEDADINDCCQSGCSGCPFYNG
;
A
#
# COMPACT_ATOMS: atom_id res chain seq x y z
N MET A 1 12.81 -11.05 -3.51
CA MET A 1 11.64 -10.40 -4.14
C MET A 1 10.97 -9.65 -3.00
N LYS A 2 10.78 -8.33 -3.13
CA LYS A 2 10.13 -7.55 -2.08
C LYS A 2 8.65 -7.97 -2.06
N GLU A 3 8.16 -8.45 -0.93
CA GLU A 3 6.75 -8.82 -0.76
C GLU A 3 6.13 -7.88 0.27
N TYR A 4 4.98 -7.30 -0.02
CA TYR A 4 4.26 -6.42 0.90
C TYR A 4 3.00 -7.11 1.42
N ILE A 5 2.88 -7.20 2.75
CA ILE A 5 1.73 -7.79 3.44
C ILE A 5 0.77 -6.68 3.87
N ILE A 6 -0.53 -6.98 3.78
CA ILE A 6 -1.59 -6.09 4.24
C ILE A 6 -2.23 -6.67 5.51
N ASP A 7 -2.16 -5.92 6.60
CA ASP A 7 -2.76 -6.23 7.88
C ASP A 7 -3.89 -5.25 8.20
N SER A 8 -4.83 -5.66 9.06
CA SER A 8 -5.80 -4.74 9.67
C SER A 8 -5.27 -4.21 11.01
N TYR A 9 -5.41 -2.91 11.25
CA TYR A 9 -4.96 -2.26 12.46
C TYR A 9 -5.88 -1.10 12.83
N SER A 10 -6.54 -1.20 13.99
CA SER A 10 -7.41 -0.15 14.54
C SER A 10 -8.38 0.43 13.51
N GLU A 11 -9.13 -0.44 12.83
CA GLU A 11 -10.10 -0.10 11.77
C GLU A 11 -9.49 0.45 10.46
N LYS A 12 -8.17 0.51 10.38
CA LYS A 12 -7.39 0.88 9.19
C LYS A 12 -6.60 -0.32 8.66
N PHE A 13 -5.84 -0.10 7.59
CA PHE A 13 -5.02 -1.11 6.94
C PHE A 13 -3.55 -0.69 6.95
N ILE A 14 -2.65 -1.65 7.18
CA ILE A 14 -1.21 -1.39 7.18
C ILE A 14 -0.56 -2.25 6.11
N VAL A 15 0.23 -1.61 5.24
CA VAL A 15 1.12 -2.27 4.30
C VAL A 15 2.52 -2.35 4.91
N THR A 16 3.05 -3.56 5.06
CA THR A 16 4.37 -3.81 5.66
C THR A 16 5.24 -4.58 4.68
N LEU A 17 6.52 -4.20 4.55
CA LEU A 17 7.48 -4.98 3.77
C LEU A 17 7.85 -6.26 4.52
N ASN A 18 7.56 -7.42 3.92
CA ASN A 18 7.94 -8.76 4.38
C ASN A 18 9.37 -9.09 3.98
N GLU A 19 10.34 -8.27 4.42
CA GLU A 19 11.76 -8.53 4.20
C GLU A 19 12.52 -8.31 5.52
N GLU A 20 13.25 -9.33 5.96
CA GLU A 20 13.91 -9.35 7.28
C GLU A 20 15.22 -8.53 7.32
N SER A 21 15.81 -8.24 6.15
CA SER A 21 17.13 -7.57 6.04
C SER A 21 17.07 -6.08 5.69
N SER A 22 15.90 -5.55 5.33
CA SER A 22 15.73 -4.14 4.94
C SER A 22 15.10 -3.32 6.05
N ALA A 23 15.29 -2.00 6.01
CA ALA A 23 14.64 -1.08 6.94
C ALA A 23 13.11 -1.22 6.84
N GLN A 24 12.52 -1.98 7.76
CA GLN A 24 11.09 -2.24 7.78
C GLN A 24 10.31 -0.97 8.12
N PHE A 25 9.22 -0.77 7.41
CA PHE A 25 8.30 0.34 7.62
C PHE A 25 6.87 -0.14 7.40
N ASN A 26 5.95 0.63 7.97
CA ASN A 26 4.52 0.46 7.80
C ASN A 26 3.97 1.64 7.00
N ILE A 27 3.02 1.38 6.10
CA ILE A 27 2.23 2.43 5.48
C ILE A 27 0.77 2.22 5.86
N LEU A 28 0.23 3.14 6.64
CA LEU A 28 -1.15 3.17 7.08
C LEU A 28 -2.04 3.73 5.97
N CYS A 29 -3.11 3.01 5.68
CA CYS A 29 -4.10 3.31 4.67
C CYS A 29 -5.49 3.26 5.31
N ASP A 30 -6.36 4.21 4.94
CA ASP A 30 -7.71 4.29 5.51
C ASP A 30 -8.63 3.17 5.01
N THR A 31 -8.46 2.72 3.77
CA THR A 31 -9.27 1.66 3.17
C THR A 31 -8.43 0.50 2.67
N ARG A 32 -9.06 -0.68 2.60
CA ARG A 32 -8.42 -1.90 2.07
C ARG A 32 -8.01 -1.72 0.61
N SER A 33 -8.82 -1.01 -0.18
CA SER A 33 -8.54 -0.73 -1.59
C SER A 33 -7.24 0.06 -1.75
N ILE A 34 -7.05 1.13 -0.96
CA ILE A 34 -5.83 1.92 -0.97
C ILE A 34 -4.62 1.05 -0.59
N ALA A 35 -4.75 0.26 0.47
CA ALA A 35 -3.67 -0.64 0.90
C ALA A 35 -3.30 -1.68 -0.17
N HIS A 36 -4.30 -2.21 -0.88
CA HIS A 36 -4.09 -3.19 -1.94
C HIS A 36 -3.41 -2.59 -3.17
N HIS A 37 -3.91 -1.45 -3.66
CA HIS A 37 -3.28 -0.73 -4.77
C HIS A 37 -1.84 -0.33 -4.43
N LEU A 38 -1.61 0.18 -3.22
CA LEU A 38 -0.28 0.55 -2.75
C LEU A 38 0.66 -0.66 -2.72
N ALA A 39 0.23 -1.78 -2.12
CA ALA A 39 1.03 -2.99 -2.07
C ALA A 39 1.37 -3.49 -3.48
N LEU A 40 0.41 -3.47 -4.42
CA LEU A 40 0.63 -3.83 -5.82
C LEU A 40 1.66 -2.91 -6.49
N SER A 41 1.49 -1.59 -6.38
CA SER A 41 2.40 -0.61 -6.97
C SER A 41 3.82 -0.71 -6.40
N LEU A 42 3.96 -1.00 -5.10
CA LEU A 42 5.26 -1.23 -4.47
C LEU A 42 5.90 -2.55 -4.92
N ASN A 43 5.12 -3.63 -5.09
CA ASN A 43 5.60 -4.90 -5.63
C ASN A 43 6.04 -4.78 -7.10
N LEU A 44 5.31 -3.99 -7.90
CA LEU A 44 5.61 -3.73 -9.31
C LEU A 44 6.73 -2.68 -9.51
N GLY A 45 7.17 -2.02 -8.43
CA GLY A 45 8.18 -0.95 -8.49
C GLY A 45 7.69 0.33 -9.19
N THR A 46 6.38 0.50 -9.36
CA THR A 46 5.78 1.70 -9.95
C THR A 46 5.58 2.82 -8.93
N MET A 47 5.70 2.50 -7.64
CA MET A 47 5.66 3.45 -6.54
C MET A 47 6.93 3.36 -5.68
N GLN A 48 7.42 4.51 -5.24
CA GLN A 48 8.59 4.60 -4.37
C GLN A 48 8.20 4.34 -2.91
N THR A 49 9.11 3.77 -2.14
CA THR A 49 8.93 3.58 -0.70
C THR A 49 9.14 4.91 0.07
N PRO A 50 8.66 5.04 1.31
CA PRO A 50 8.98 6.18 2.18
C PRO A 50 10.47 6.39 2.44
N LEU A 51 11.30 5.36 2.21
CA LEU A 51 12.76 5.46 2.30
C LEU A 51 13.38 6.07 1.05
N GLU A 52 12.74 5.90 -0.11
CA GLU A 52 13.22 6.39 -1.40
C GLU A 52 12.71 7.79 -1.70
N ASN A 53 11.47 8.11 -1.31
CA ASN A 53 10.85 9.40 -1.53
C ASN A 53 9.99 9.81 -0.32
N PRO A 54 10.61 10.36 0.74
CA PRO A 54 9.89 10.73 1.96
C PRO A 54 8.88 11.85 1.74
N ASP A 55 8.97 12.66 0.68
CA ASP A 55 8.00 13.73 0.41
C ASP A 55 6.58 13.21 0.12
N LEU A 56 6.47 11.98 -0.42
CA LEU A 56 5.18 11.33 -0.69
C LEU A 56 4.51 10.76 0.58
N PHE A 57 5.23 10.74 1.72
CA PHE A 57 4.80 10.05 2.92
C PHE A 57 4.95 10.92 4.17
N THR A 58 3.91 10.97 4.98
CA THR A 58 3.96 11.65 6.28
C THR A 58 4.25 10.64 7.37
N PHE A 59 5.30 10.84 8.16
CA PHE A 59 5.55 10.02 9.35
C PHE A 59 4.49 10.30 10.41
N ILE A 60 3.79 9.27 10.85
CA ILE A 60 2.68 9.39 11.82
C ILE A 60 2.98 8.73 13.17
N GLY A 61 4.09 7.99 13.28
CA GLY A 61 4.51 7.39 14.55
C GLY A 61 5.12 6.00 14.38
N MET A 62 5.10 5.22 15.46
CA MET A 62 5.58 3.85 15.48
C MET A 62 4.43 2.88 15.79
N VAL A 63 4.24 1.89 14.93
CA VAL A 63 3.24 0.81 15.12
C VAL A 63 3.98 -0.51 15.06
N ARG A 64 3.76 -1.38 16.06
CA ARG A 64 4.46 -2.68 16.20
C ARG A 64 6.00 -2.54 16.19
N GLY A 65 6.52 -1.42 16.71
CA GLY A 65 7.97 -1.14 16.72
C GLY A 65 8.55 -0.67 15.38
N LEU A 66 7.72 -0.52 14.34
CA LEU A 66 8.13 -0.06 13.02
C LEU A 66 7.70 1.38 12.74
N LYS A 67 8.54 2.12 12.02
CA LYS A 67 8.20 3.48 11.56
C LYS A 67 6.99 3.40 10.64
N THR A 68 5.95 4.13 11.00
CA THR A 68 4.66 4.12 10.32
C THR A 68 4.44 5.45 9.64
N TYR A 69 4.06 5.37 8.38
CA TYR A 69 3.83 6.49 7.50
C TYR A 69 2.40 6.46 6.98
N SER A 70 1.83 7.60 6.63
CA SER A 70 0.62 7.70 5.81
C SER A 70 0.99 8.28 4.46
N LEU A 71 0.20 7.98 3.44
CA LEU A 71 0.31 8.66 2.15
C LEU A 71 -0.02 10.14 2.35
N SER A 72 0.88 11.03 1.93
CA SER A 72 0.60 12.46 1.89
C SER A 72 -0.45 12.69 0.80
N LEU A 73 -1.58 13.34 1.14
CA LEU A 73 -2.70 13.71 0.23
C LEU A 73 -2.26 14.50 -1.02
N VAL A 74 -0.99 14.93 -1.07
CA VAL A 74 -0.37 15.66 -2.17
C VAL A 74 0.28 14.72 -3.21
N SER A 75 0.06 13.40 -3.14
CA SER A 75 0.58 12.46 -4.14
C SER A 75 -0.30 12.50 -5.39
N PRO A 76 0.09 13.20 -6.48
CA PRO A 76 -0.78 13.41 -7.64
C PRO A 76 -1.06 12.12 -8.44
N ASN A 77 -0.37 11.02 -8.11
CA ASN A 77 -0.50 9.72 -8.78
C ASN A 77 -1.44 8.76 -8.05
N LEU A 78 -1.92 9.10 -6.85
CA LEU A 78 -2.92 8.29 -6.15
C LEU A 78 -4.28 8.98 -6.29
N ARG A 79 -4.79 9.03 -7.53
CA ARG A 79 -6.23 9.22 -7.73
C ARG A 79 -6.91 7.94 -7.24
N VAL A 80 -7.25 7.94 -5.95
CA VAL A 80 -8.30 7.07 -5.44
C VAL A 80 -9.58 7.78 -5.84
N ASP A 81 -10.02 7.58 -7.09
CA ASP A 81 -11.40 7.91 -7.42
C ASP A 81 -12.26 7.15 -6.40
N GLU A 82 -13.06 7.86 -5.61
CA GLU A 82 -13.97 7.26 -4.61
C GLU A 82 -15.02 6.33 -5.29
N ASP A 83 -15.11 6.39 -6.62
CA ASP A 83 -15.89 5.53 -7.52
C ASP A 83 -15.05 4.46 -8.25
N ALA A 84 -13.74 4.34 -7.98
CA ALA A 84 -12.94 3.21 -8.43
C ALA A 84 -13.30 1.98 -7.59
N ASP A 85 -14.48 1.46 -7.88
CA ASP A 85 -15.01 0.20 -7.41
C ASP A 85 -13.89 -0.84 -7.55
N ILE A 86 -13.66 -1.66 -6.52
CA ILE A 86 -12.64 -2.72 -6.54
C ILE A 86 -12.85 -3.68 -7.74
N ASN A 87 -14.05 -3.64 -8.33
CA ASN A 87 -14.39 -4.26 -9.59
C ASN A 87 -13.58 -3.72 -10.78
N ASP A 88 -13.28 -2.43 -10.90
CA ASP A 88 -12.62 -1.87 -12.10
C ASP A 88 -11.16 -2.32 -12.22
N CYS A 89 -10.44 -2.42 -11.09
CA CYS A 89 -9.08 -2.97 -11.09
C CYS A 89 -9.06 -4.50 -11.32
N CYS A 90 -10.17 -5.20 -11.04
CA CYS A 90 -10.29 -6.66 -11.15
C CYS A 90 -10.97 -7.15 -12.44
N GLN A 91 -11.66 -6.29 -13.20
CA GLN A 91 -12.35 -6.68 -14.44
C GLN A 91 -11.40 -6.91 -15.63
N SER A 92 -10.19 -6.35 -15.60
CA SER A 92 -9.22 -6.51 -16.70
C SER A 92 -8.41 -7.81 -16.65
N GLY A 93 -8.75 -8.77 -15.78
CA GLY A 93 -8.13 -10.09 -15.80
C GLY A 93 -6.60 -10.04 -15.66
N CYS A 94 -6.08 -9.42 -14.60
CA CYS A 94 -4.66 -9.50 -14.30
C CYS A 94 -4.29 -10.97 -14.01
N SER A 95 -3.62 -11.62 -14.95
CA SER A 95 -3.07 -12.98 -14.82
C SER A 95 -2.21 -13.07 -13.55
N GLY A 96 -2.77 -13.69 -12.49
CA GLY A 96 -2.08 -13.90 -11.21
C GLY A 96 -2.74 -13.26 -9.98
N CYS A 97 -3.89 -12.59 -10.09
CA CYS A 97 -4.60 -12.06 -8.93
C CYS A 97 -5.46 -13.16 -8.25
N PRO A 98 -5.25 -13.48 -6.95
CA PRO A 98 -6.01 -14.51 -6.24
C PRO A 98 -7.47 -14.12 -5.91
N PHE A 99 -7.89 -12.91 -6.29
CA PHE A 99 -9.24 -12.39 -6.07
C PHE A 99 -10.07 -12.31 -7.37
N TYR A 100 -9.56 -12.83 -8.50
CA TYR A 100 -10.35 -12.99 -9.71
C TYR A 100 -11.37 -14.13 -9.51
N ASN A 101 -12.66 -13.80 -9.53
CA ASN A 101 -13.73 -14.78 -9.46
C ASN A 101 -14.63 -14.66 -10.69
N GLY A 102 -14.08 -15.02 -11.87
CA GLY A 102 -14.86 -15.29 -13.09
C GLY A 102 -14.92 -14.15 -14.08
#